data_AF-A0A838E3A5-F1
#
_entry.id   AF-A0A838E3A5-F1
#
_cell.length_a   1.000
_cell.length_b   1.000
_cell.length_c   1.000
_cell.angle_alpha   90.00
_cell.angle_beta   90.00
_cell.angle_gamma   90.00
#
_symmetry.space_group_name_H-M   'P 1'
#
loop_
_entity.id
_entity.type
_entity.pdbx_description
1 polymer ?
#
loop_
_entity_poly.entity_id
_entity_poly.type
_entity_poly.pdbx_seq_one_letter_code
_entity_poly.pdbx_strand_id
1 'polypeptide(L)'
;MTNRTGGERLSLLDTPLPDAFDLRVVTIAAGGRRGFDRAEWHDRLVVVERGTVEVECLSGQRRRFGRGAVLTLSGLALRALHNPGEQPALLAGVSRAAASQRRPPVSSHVVNVAPDRARKVQDSARGVGQTTADDRRRQTQGPVVDRATDPLRVEGLAPDNATQAGALLAASHADYPSFRHLFPDPERRRRALLPFMTATARDAAAHARAMVAYDDGGILGVALWMPPGAFPLSAARKARMTPALLRTALAAPPAFAAFARVGARLEKAHPERRSWYLLALGVHPRAQRRGVGTRLVTPVLALADDAGLPCYLQTSDPANVDYYQRFGFEVTQPAIPVLPDGPHYIGMTRPPRRPSV
;
A
#
# COMPACT_ATOMS: atom_id res chain seq x y z
N MET A 1 -48.85 -17.14 12.98
CA MET A 1 -47.56 -16.40 13.09
C MET A 1 -46.43 -17.41 12.96
N THR A 2 -45.90 -17.57 11.75
CA THR A 2 -44.77 -18.47 11.47
C THR A 2 -43.50 -17.65 11.26
N ASN A 3 -42.48 -18.05 12.02
CA ASN A 3 -41.20 -17.40 12.23
C ASN A 3 -40.34 -17.50 10.94
N ARG A 4 -40.00 -16.36 10.32
CA ARG A 4 -39.04 -16.28 9.19
C ARG A 4 -37.61 -16.30 9.76
N THR A 5 -37.02 -17.48 9.88
CA THR A 5 -35.57 -17.66 10.07
C THR A 5 -34.94 -18.22 8.80
N GLY A 6 -34.72 -17.33 7.84
CA GLY A 6 -33.84 -17.56 6.68
C GLY A 6 -33.04 -16.30 6.48
N GLY A 7 -31.77 -16.28 6.92
CA GLY A 7 -30.89 -15.14 6.77
C GLY A 7 -30.72 -14.81 5.28
N GLU A 8 -31.42 -13.76 4.83
CA GLU A 8 -31.33 -13.26 3.47
C GLU A 8 -29.87 -12.83 3.23
N ARG A 9 -29.16 -13.59 2.41
CA ARG A 9 -27.76 -13.30 2.08
C ARG A 9 -27.75 -12.10 1.13
N LEU A 10 -27.03 -11.06 1.51
CA LEU A 10 -26.90 -9.85 0.69
C LEU A 10 -26.31 -10.20 -0.69
N SER A 11 -27.01 -9.77 -1.74
CA SER A 11 -26.61 -9.88 -3.15
C SER A 11 -26.84 -8.53 -3.82
N LEU A 12 -25.83 -8.05 -4.54
CA LEU A 12 -25.87 -6.80 -5.30
C LEU A 12 -26.35 -7.02 -6.75
N LEU A 13 -26.49 -8.27 -7.19
CA LEU A 13 -26.93 -8.61 -8.53
C LEU A 13 -28.41 -8.94 -8.62
N ASP A 14 -29.03 -9.32 -7.51
CA ASP A 14 -30.44 -9.76 -7.49
C ASP A 14 -31.43 -8.58 -7.34
N THR A 15 -30.94 -7.38 -7.00
CA THR A 15 -31.77 -6.17 -6.83
C THR A 15 -31.30 -5.05 -7.77
N PRO A 16 -32.20 -4.35 -8.49
CA PRO A 16 -31.82 -3.16 -9.25
C PRO A 16 -31.24 -2.09 -8.32
N LEU A 17 -30.00 -1.66 -8.58
CA LEU A 17 -29.37 -0.59 -7.81
C LEU A 17 -29.89 0.77 -8.30
N PRO A 18 -30.19 1.72 -7.40
CA PRO A 18 -30.54 3.08 -7.80
C PRO A 18 -29.40 3.76 -8.58
N ASP A 19 -29.72 4.67 -9.50
CA ASP A 19 -28.75 5.44 -10.32
C ASP A 19 -27.71 6.22 -9.50
N ALA A 20 -27.93 6.37 -8.20
CA ALA A 20 -26.97 6.97 -7.27
C ALA A 20 -25.78 6.05 -6.95
N PHE A 21 -25.72 4.83 -7.51
CA PHE A 21 -24.68 3.85 -7.24
C PHE A 21 -24.05 3.30 -8.52
N ASP A 22 -22.73 3.18 -8.52
CA ASP A 22 -21.95 2.52 -9.55
C ASP A 22 -21.66 1.08 -9.14
N LEU A 23 -22.03 0.13 -9.99
CA LEU A 23 -21.75 -1.30 -9.83
C LEU A 23 -20.57 -1.72 -10.70
N ARG A 24 -19.59 -2.39 -10.08
CA ARG A 24 -18.46 -3.01 -10.76
C ARG A 24 -18.44 -4.49 -10.46
N VAL A 25 -18.45 -5.32 -11.51
CA VAL A 25 -18.34 -6.78 -11.37
C VAL A 25 -16.98 -7.25 -11.86
N VAL A 26 -16.30 -8.03 -11.04
CA VAL A 26 -15.03 -8.67 -11.36
C VAL A 26 -15.16 -10.18 -11.23
N THR A 27 -14.71 -10.89 -12.27
CA THR A 27 -14.64 -12.35 -12.27
C THR A 27 -13.19 -12.81 -12.18
N ILE A 28 -12.92 -13.80 -11.34
CA ILE A 28 -11.63 -14.49 -11.25
C ILE A 28 -11.88 -15.95 -11.65
N ALA A 29 -11.22 -16.42 -12.72
CA ALA A 29 -11.34 -17.80 -13.19
C ALA A 29 -10.99 -18.83 -12.10
N ALA A 30 -11.49 -20.06 -12.22
CA ALA A 30 -11.15 -21.17 -11.33
C ALA A 30 -9.62 -21.38 -11.27
N GLY A 31 -9.07 -21.54 -10.07
CA GLY A 31 -7.61 -21.58 -9.85
C GLY A 31 -6.86 -20.28 -10.17
N GLY A 32 -7.55 -19.22 -10.58
CA GLY A 32 -6.96 -18.00 -11.11
C GLY A 32 -6.42 -17.07 -10.03
N ARG A 33 -5.47 -16.22 -10.45
CA ARG A 33 -4.92 -15.12 -9.65
C ARG A 33 -5.10 -13.80 -10.37
N ARG A 34 -5.50 -12.77 -9.65
CA ARG A 34 -5.58 -11.39 -10.14
C ARG A 34 -4.75 -10.48 -9.23
N GLY A 35 -3.86 -9.68 -9.82
CA GLY A 35 -3.15 -8.63 -9.09
C GLY A 35 -4.14 -7.63 -8.49
N PHE A 36 -3.86 -7.14 -7.29
CA PHE A 36 -4.76 -6.19 -6.64
C PHE A 36 -4.58 -4.77 -7.21
N ASP A 37 -5.63 -4.24 -7.84
CA ASP A 37 -5.70 -2.84 -8.28
C ASP A 37 -6.53 -2.01 -7.30
N ARG A 38 -5.88 -1.10 -6.57
CA ARG A 38 -6.57 -0.27 -5.57
C ARG A 38 -7.59 0.68 -6.19
N ALA A 39 -7.37 1.19 -7.42
CA ALA A 39 -8.31 2.11 -8.05
C ALA A 39 -9.64 1.41 -8.41
N GLU A 40 -9.57 0.12 -8.75
CA GLU A 40 -10.74 -0.71 -9.01
C GLU A 40 -11.60 -0.95 -7.75
N TRP A 41 -10.99 -0.91 -6.56
CA TRP A 41 -11.68 -1.26 -5.30
C TRP A 41 -11.83 -0.10 -4.31
N HIS A 42 -11.39 1.10 -4.67
CA HIS A 42 -11.47 2.29 -3.83
C HIS A 42 -12.94 2.68 -3.57
N ASP A 43 -13.28 2.91 -2.30
CA ASP A 43 -14.62 3.32 -1.83
C ASP A 43 -15.77 2.39 -2.26
N ARG A 44 -15.44 1.12 -2.55
CA ARG A 44 -16.41 0.08 -2.90
C ARG A 44 -16.63 -0.88 -1.74
N LEU A 45 -17.90 -1.12 -1.43
CA LEU A 45 -18.32 -2.28 -0.64
C LEU A 45 -18.41 -3.48 -1.58
N VAL A 46 -17.69 -4.55 -1.28
CA VAL A 46 -17.55 -5.71 -2.16
C VAL A 46 -18.30 -6.90 -1.58
N VAL A 47 -19.13 -7.55 -2.39
CA VAL A 47 -19.84 -8.78 -2.05
C VAL A 47 -19.28 -9.92 -2.90
N VAL A 48 -18.99 -11.05 -2.28
CA VAL A 48 -18.70 -12.30 -3.00
C VAL A 48 -20.02 -12.91 -3.46
N GLU A 49 -20.40 -12.66 -4.71
CA GLU A 49 -21.68 -13.14 -5.25
C GLU A 49 -21.66 -14.64 -5.58
N ARG A 50 -20.50 -15.13 -6.05
CA ARG A 50 -20.31 -16.52 -6.44
C ARG A 50 -18.90 -17.00 -6.13
N GLY A 51 -18.77 -18.29 -5.83
CA GLY A 51 -17.48 -18.94 -5.64
C GLY A 51 -16.82 -18.58 -4.30
N THR A 52 -15.49 -18.64 -4.29
CA THR A 52 -14.67 -18.35 -3.11
C THR A 52 -13.48 -17.50 -3.56
N VAL A 53 -13.13 -16.51 -2.75
CA VAL A 53 -11.94 -15.68 -2.97
C VAL A 53 -11.00 -15.80 -1.77
N GLU A 54 -9.71 -15.90 -2.05
CA GLU A 54 -8.64 -15.70 -1.09
C GLU A 54 -8.01 -14.33 -1.30
N VAL A 55 -8.02 -13.53 -0.25
CA VAL A 55 -7.39 -12.21 -0.22
C VAL A 55 -5.99 -12.38 0.35
N GLU A 56 -4.97 -12.12 -0.48
CA GLU A 56 -3.56 -12.17 -0.08
C GLU A 56 -3.09 -10.77 0.35
N CYS A 57 -2.65 -10.65 1.60
CA CYS A 57 -1.96 -9.47 2.12
C CYS A 57 -0.50 -9.46 1.66
N LEU A 58 0.16 -8.29 1.66
CA LEU A 58 1.60 -8.20 1.35
C LEU A 58 2.50 -9.02 2.27
N SER A 59 2.05 -9.29 3.50
CA SER A 59 2.74 -10.19 4.44
C SER A 59 2.75 -11.65 3.95
N GLY A 60 2.04 -11.98 2.87
CA GLY A 60 1.84 -13.33 2.36
C GLY A 60 0.68 -14.06 3.03
N GLN A 61 0.09 -13.50 4.09
CA GLN A 61 -1.08 -14.08 4.74
C GLN A 61 -2.28 -14.07 3.79
N ARG A 62 -2.98 -15.19 3.70
CA ARG A 62 -4.21 -15.34 2.92
C ARG A 62 -5.40 -15.54 3.83
N ARG A 63 -6.52 -14.89 3.53
CA ARG A 63 -7.82 -15.15 4.17
C ARG A 63 -8.86 -15.46 3.13
N ARG A 64 -9.64 -16.52 3.38
CA ARG A 64 -10.63 -17.07 2.46
C ARG A 64 -12.04 -16.55 2.81
N PHE A 65 -12.79 -16.18 1.78
CA PHE A 65 -14.15 -15.66 1.88
C PHE A 65 -15.03 -16.33 0.83
N GLY A 66 -16.16 -16.88 1.26
CA GLY A 66 -17.14 -17.54 0.39
C GLY A 66 -18.29 -16.63 -0.01
N ARG A 67 -19.21 -17.16 -0.82
CA ARG A 67 -20.44 -16.47 -1.25
C ARG A 67 -21.19 -15.82 -0.08
N GLY A 68 -21.59 -14.57 -0.26
CA GLY A 68 -22.30 -13.73 0.70
C GLY A 68 -21.39 -12.94 1.66
N ALA A 69 -20.07 -13.14 1.61
CA ALA A 69 -19.14 -12.33 2.38
C ALA A 69 -19.13 -10.88 1.87
N VAL A 70 -19.25 -9.94 2.80
CA VAL A 70 -19.16 -8.50 2.53
C VAL A 70 -17.81 -8.00 3.00
N LEU A 71 -17.06 -7.37 2.11
CA LEU A 71 -15.66 -6.98 2.29
C LEU A 71 -15.47 -5.52 1.94
N THR A 72 -14.61 -4.83 2.69
CA THR A 72 -13.97 -3.60 2.24
C THR A 72 -12.53 -3.94 1.85
N LEU A 73 -12.21 -3.83 0.56
CA LEU A 73 -10.85 -4.07 0.10
C LEU A 73 -9.99 -2.79 0.13
N SER A 74 -10.66 -1.64 0.31
CA SER A 74 -10.03 -0.35 0.56
C SER A 74 -9.34 -0.31 1.92
N GLY A 75 -8.15 0.30 1.96
CA GLY A 75 -7.37 0.44 3.21
C GLY A 75 -6.57 -0.80 3.62
N LEU A 76 -6.81 -1.96 2.99
CA LEU A 76 -6.03 -3.17 3.23
C LEU A 76 -4.76 -3.20 2.38
N ALA A 77 -3.66 -3.67 2.98
CA ALA A 77 -2.37 -3.84 2.30
C ALA A 77 -2.35 -5.13 1.47
N LEU A 78 -3.17 -5.20 0.42
CA LEU A 78 -3.34 -6.38 -0.41
C LEU A 78 -2.30 -6.49 -1.53
N ARG A 79 -2.02 -7.72 -1.94
CA ARG A 79 -1.14 -8.12 -3.05
C ARG A 79 -1.94 -8.64 -4.23
N ALA A 80 -2.85 -9.59 -3.97
CA ALA A 80 -3.60 -10.27 -5.01
C ALA A 80 -4.90 -10.87 -4.45
N LEU A 81 -5.83 -11.11 -5.36
CA LEU A 81 -7.02 -11.91 -5.13
C LEU A 81 -6.82 -13.25 -5.86
N HIS A 82 -7.07 -14.34 -5.15
CA HIS A 82 -6.95 -15.70 -5.69
C HIS A 82 -8.30 -16.36 -5.65
N ASN A 83 -8.58 -17.20 -6.63
CA ASN A 83 -9.72 -18.10 -6.58
C ASN A 83 -9.20 -19.53 -6.43
N PRO A 84 -9.18 -20.08 -5.20
CA PRO A 84 -8.74 -21.46 -4.98
C PRO A 84 -9.81 -22.49 -5.39
N GLY A 85 -11.00 -22.05 -5.79
CA GLY A 85 -12.12 -22.92 -6.13
C GLY A 85 -12.09 -23.42 -7.57
N GLU A 86 -12.85 -24.48 -7.81
CA GLU A 86 -13.03 -25.11 -9.13
C GLU A 86 -14.04 -24.35 -10.02
N GLN A 87 -14.70 -23.34 -9.47
CA GLN A 87 -15.70 -22.52 -10.17
C GLN A 87 -15.23 -21.05 -10.17
N PRO A 88 -15.59 -20.24 -11.18
CA PRO A 88 -15.27 -18.81 -11.18
C PRO A 88 -15.82 -18.10 -9.93
N ALA A 89 -14.98 -17.24 -9.34
CA ALA A 89 -15.38 -16.35 -8.27
C ALA A 89 -15.87 -15.02 -8.86
N LEU A 90 -17.03 -14.55 -8.40
CA LEU A 90 -17.63 -13.29 -8.85
C LEU A 90 -17.72 -12.33 -7.67
N LEU A 91 -17.10 -11.16 -7.84
CA LEU A 91 -17.06 -10.09 -6.86
C LEU A 91 -17.83 -8.90 -7.41
N ALA A 92 -18.87 -8.46 -6.71
CA ALA A 92 -19.61 -7.25 -7.02
C ALA A 92 -19.19 -6.13 -6.06
N GLY A 93 -18.63 -5.04 -6.57
CA GLY A 93 -18.29 -3.84 -5.81
C GLY A 93 -19.28 -2.72 -6.11
N VAL A 94 -19.88 -2.12 -5.07
CA VAL A 94 -20.77 -0.97 -5.20
C VAL A 94 -20.16 0.28 -4.54
N SER A 95 -20.22 1.41 -5.23
CA SER A 95 -19.84 2.75 -4.73
C SER A 95 -20.95 3.76 -5.03
N ARG A 96 -20.96 4.91 -4.36
CA ARG A 96 -21.87 6.01 -4.75
C ARG A 96 -21.37 6.66 -6.03
N ALA A 97 -22.27 6.89 -6.99
CA ALA A 97 -21.99 7.60 -8.22
C ALA A 97 -21.62 9.06 -7.91
N ALA A 98 -20.52 9.55 -8.49
CA ALA A 98 -20.13 10.95 -8.35
C ALA A 98 -21.21 11.86 -8.98
N ALA A 99 -21.61 12.91 -8.28
CA ALA A 99 -22.70 13.81 -8.70
C ALA A 99 -22.50 14.45 -10.10
N SER A 100 -21.28 14.42 -10.65
CA SER A 100 -20.93 14.94 -11.97
C SER A 100 -21.13 13.97 -13.15
N GLN A 101 -21.60 12.73 -12.93
CA GLN A 101 -21.78 11.72 -13.99
C GLN A 101 -23.24 11.36 -14.32
N ARG A 102 -24.22 12.16 -13.88
CA ARG A 102 -25.62 11.99 -14.30
C ARG A 102 -25.77 12.33 -15.80
N ARG A 103 -25.74 11.31 -16.66
CA ARG A 103 -26.18 11.39 -18.06
C ARG A 103 -27.69 11.05 -18.14
N PRO A 104 -28.48 11.74 -18.98
CA PRO A 104 -29.87 11.38 -19.21
C PRO A 104 -29.98 10.07 -20.03
N PRO A 105 -31.13 9.37 -20.00
CA PRO A 105 -31.28 8.05 -20.62
C PRO A 105 -31.34 8.20 -22.14
N VAL A 106 -30.60 7.35 -22.87
CA VAL A 106 -30.77 7.19 -24.32
C VAL A 106 -30.96 5.71 -24.64
N SER A 107 -31.99 5.49 -25.46
CA SER A 107 -32.58 4.22 -25.86
C SER A 107 -31.64 3.19 -26.45
N SER A 108 -32.02 1.95 -26.19
CA SER A 108 -31.56 0.69 -26.75
C SER A 108 -31.50 0.66 -28.28
N HIS A 109 -30.31 0.39 -28.83
CA HIS A 109 -30.16 -0.32 -30.10
C HIS A 109 -29.21 -1.50 -29.92
N VAL A 110 -29.81 -2.69 -30.09
CA VAL A 110 -29.17 -4.00 -30.10
C VAL A 110 -28.47 -4.19 -31.44
N VAL A 111 -27.17 -4.47 -31.43
CA VAL A 111 -26.47 -5.07 -32.57
C VAL A 111 -25.99 -6.44 -32.15
N ASN A 112 -26.65 -7.47 -32.70
CA ASN A 112 -26.28 -8.88 -32.61
C ASN A 112 -25.03 -9.15 -33.45
N VAL A 113 -24.08 -9.92 -32.91
CA VAL A 113 -23.13 -10.68 -33.72
C VAL A 113 -23.08 -12.11 -33.16
N ALA A 114 -23.58 -13.04 -33.96
CA ALA A 114 -23.49 -14.49 -33.75
C ALA A 114 -22.11 -15.02 -34.21
N PRO A 115 -21.68 -16.22 -33.77
CA PRO A 115 -20.35 -16.74 -34.01
C PRO A 115 -20.26 -17.50 -35.35
N ASP A 116 -19.16 -17.34 -36.07
CA ASP A 116 -18.86 -18.15 -37.26
C ASP A 116 -17.82 -19.25 -36.97
N ARG A 117 -17.95 -20.32 -37.75
CA ARG A 117 -17.50 -21.69 -37.53
C ARG A 117 -16.05 -21.96 -37.97
N ALA A 118 -15.48 -22.95 -37.29
CA ALA A 118 -14.68 -24.09 -37.79
C ALA A 118 -13.61 -23.90 -38.88
N ARG A 119 -12.39 -24.39 -38.57
CA ARG A 119 -11.59 -25.15 -39.54
C ARG A 119 -10.79 -26.28 -38.87
N LYS A 120 -11.00 -27.48 -39.39
CA LYS A 120 -10.27 -28.74 -39.15
C LYS A 120 -8.80 -28.63 -39.57
N VAL A 121 -7.92 -29.29 -38.83
CA VAL A 121 -6.76 -30.03 -39.37
C VAL A 121 -6.59 -31.32 -38.55
N GLN A 122 -6.82 -32.47 -39.20
CA GLN A 122 -6.23 -33.78 -38.90
C GLN A 122 -4.79 -33.74 -39.47
N ASP A 123 -3.76 -34.44 -39.00
CA ASP A 123 -3.72 -35.86 -38.67
C ASP A 123 -2.35 -36.24 -38.05
N SER A 124 -2.34 -37.36 -37.28
CA SER A 124 -1.22 -38.31 -37.09
C SER A 124 0.05 -37.87 -36.32
N ALA A 125 0.66 -38.63 -35.39
CA ALA A 125 0.66 -40.07 -35.16
C ALA A 125 1.04 -40.46 -33.70
N ARG A 126 0.38 -41.53 -33.23
CA ARG A 126 0.84 -42.69 -32.45
C ARG A 126 2.06 -42.56 -31.52
N GLY A 127 1.81 -42.87 -30.24
CA GLY A 127 2.82 -43.35 -29.29
C GLY A 127 2.15 -43.90 -28.04
N VAL A 128 1.90 -45.22 -28.04
CA VAL A 128 1.29 -46.00 -26.96
C VAL A 128 2.30 -46.21 -25.82
N GLY A 129 1.84 -46.14 -24.58
CA GLY A 129 2.61 -46.53 -23.39
C GLY A 129 1.80 -46.41 -22.10
N GLN A 130 0.94 -47.39 -21.84
CA GLN A 130 0.29 -47.62 -20.54
C GLN A 130 1.27 -48.25 -19.55
N THR A 131 1.26 -47.80 -18.29
CA THR A 131 1.46 -48.59 -17.06
C THR A 131 1.18 -47.66 -15.88
N THR A 132 -0.04 -47.68 -15.32
CA THR A 132 -0.47 -48.38 -14.09
C THR A 132 0.02 -47.76 -12.78
N ALA A 133 -0.96 -47.52 -11.92
CA ALA A 133 -0.86 -47.10 -10.54
C ALA A 133 0.10 -47.96 -9.72
N ASP A 134 0.73 -47.33 -8.72
CA ASP A 134 0.48 -47.54 -7.29
C ASP A 134 1.78 -47.27 -6.52
N ASP A 135 1.89 -46.14 -5.83
CA ASP A 135 2.77 -46.08 -4.66
C ASP A 135 2.35 -44.99 -3.66
N ARG A 136 1.43 -45.38 -2.78
CA ARG A 136 1.27 -44.74 -1.47
C ARG A 136 2.42 -45.20 -0.57
N ARG A 137 3.31 -44.28 -0.22
CA ARG A 137 3.86 -44.02 1.15
C ARG A 137 5.30 -43.49 1.06
N ARG A 138 5.48 -42.24 1.46
CA ARG A 138 6.33 -41.85 2.61
C ARG A 138 6.30 -40.33 2.76
N GLN A 139 5.37 -39.88 3.59
CA GLN A 139 5.55 -38.66 4.36
C GLN A 139 6.72 -38.89 5.31
N THR A 140 7.91 -38.42 4.97
CA THR A 140 8.93 -38.13 5.96
C THR A 140 8.74 -36.67 6.37
N GLN A 141 8.02 -36.48 7.48
CA GLN A 141 8.04 -35.25 8.25
C GLN A 141 9.50 -34.96 8.63
N GLY A 142 10.13 -34.03 7.92
CA GLY A 142 11.31 -33.35 8.43
C GLY A 142 10.95 -32.57 9.70
N PRO A 143 11.91 -32.33 10.61
CA PRO A 143 11.62 -31.76 11.91
C PRO A 143 10.92 -30.42 11.74
N VAL A 144 9.72 -30.33 12.34
CA VAL A 144 9.02 -29.06 12.54
C VAL A 144 9.92 -28.24 13.45
N VAL A 145 10.72 -27.37 12.83
CA VAL A 145 11.34 -26.26 13.56
C VAL A 145 10.16 -25.46 14.09
N ASP A 146 9.97 -25.52 15.40
CA ASP A 146 9.06 -24.66 16.13
C ASP A 146 9.53 -23.22 15.88
N ARG A 147 8.96 -22.61 14.83
CA ARG A 147 9.10 -21.17 14.59
C ARG A 147 8.30 -20.52 15.70
N ALA A 148 8.96 -20.25 16.83
CA ALA A 148 8.54 -19.22 17.75
C ALA A 148 7.97 -18.06 16.92
N THR A 149 6.66 -17.82 17.06
CA THR A 149 5.94 -16.80 16.30
C THR A 149 6.74 -15.52 16.35
N ASP A 150 7.27 -15.09 15.19
CA ASP A 150 8.02 -13.84 15.08
C ASP A 150 7.18 -12.73 15.72
N PRO A 151 7.59 -12.19 16.88
CA PRO A 151 6.73 -11.30 17.66
C PRO A 151 6.50 -9.97 16.94
N LEU A 152 7.35 -9.65 15.98
CA LEU A 152 7.24 -8.43 15.21
C LEU A 152 6.37 -8.67 13.97
N ARG A 153 5.26 -7.95 13.87
CA ARG A 153 4.33 -8.04 12.72
C ARG A 153 4.47 -6.78 11.86
N VAL A 154 4.47 -6.92 10.54
CA VAL A 154 4.52 -5.79 9.60
C VAL A 154 3.29 -5.79 8.70
N GLU A 155 2.57 -4.68 8.70
CA GLU A 155 1.31 -4.51 7.96
C GLU A 155 1.12 -3.07 7.45
N GLY A 156 0.00 -2.81 6.79
CA GLY A 156 -0.36 -1.45 6.37
C GLY A 156 -0.81 -0.60 7.55
N LEU A 157 -0.47 0.68 7.54
CA LEU A 157 -0.94 1.65 8.53
C LEU A 157 -2.45 1.84 8.41
N ALA A 158 -3.20 1.35 9.40
CA ALA A 158 -4.63 1.67 9.54
C ALA A 158 -4.81 3.16 9.92
N PRO A 159 -5.87 3.85 9.43
CA PRO A 159 -6.14 5.25 9.77
C PRO A 159 -6.18 5.53 11.28
N ASP A 160 -6.73 4.60 12.07
CA ASP A 160 -6.85 4.74 13.53
C ASP A 160 -5.49 4.78 14.23
N ASN A 161 -4.49 4.14 13.64
CA ASN A 161 -3.12 4.10 14.16
C ASN A 161 -2.26 5.29 13.70
N ALA A 162 -2.77 6.16 12.82
CA ALA A 162 -1.98 7.25 12.23
C ALA A 162 -1.49 8.27 13.26
N THR A 163 -2.25 8.48 14.35
CA THR A 163 -1.82 9.37 15.44
C THR A 163 -0.60 8.81 16.18
N GLN A 164 -0.63 7.52 16.53
CA GLN A 164 0.51 6.86 17.20
C GLN A 164 1.72 6.76 16.26
N ALA A 165 1.49 6.48 14.98
CA ALA A 165 2.54 6.46 13.96
C ALA A 165 3.21 7.85 13.80
N GLY A 166 2.40 8.91 13.77
CA GLY A 166 2.88 10.29 13.74
C GLY A 166 3.71 10.66 14.98
N ALA A 167 3.28 10.22 16.16
CA ALA A 167 4.03 10.43 17.39
C ALA A 167 5.40 9.72 17.37
N LEU A 168 5.46 8.47 16.88
CA LEU A 168 6.72 7.75 16.71
C LEU A 168 7.65 8.46 15.72
N LEU A 169 7.11 8.89 14.57
CA LEU A 169 7.89 9.64 13.58
C LEU A 169 8.43 10.94 14.17
N ALA A 170 7.61 11.70 14.89
CA ALA A 170 8.04 12.93 15.55
C ALA A 170 9.16 12.67 16.58
N ALA A 171 9.05 11.61 17.38
CA ALA A 171 10.07 11.25 18.37
C ALA A 171 11.37 10.77 17.71
N SER A 172 11.28 9.87 16.73
CA SER A 172 12.45 9.33 16.03
C SER A 172 13.19 10.35 15.17
N HIS A 173 12.50 11.39 14.71
CA HIS A 173 13.09 12.48 13.93
C HIS A 173 13.44 13.70 14.79
N ALA A 174 13.24 13.65 16.11
CA ALA A 174 13.51 14.78 16.99
C ALA A 174 14.96 15.23 16.85
N ASP A 175 15.92 14.31 16.77
CA ASP A 175 17.34 14.67 16.67
C ASP A 175 17.89 14.62 15.24
N TYR A 176 17.01 14.55 14.25
CA TYR A 176 17.41 14.58 12.84
C TYR A 176 18.09 15.91 12.49
N PRO A 177 19.24 15.91 11.79
CA PRO A 177 20.07 17.11 11.63
C PRO A 177 19.30 18.35 11.16
N SER A 178 18.47 18.21 10.12
CA SER A 178 17.69 19.35 9.62
C SER A 178 16.68 19.89 10.63
N PHE A 179 16.04 19.02 11.42
CA PHE A 179 15.07 19.46 12.43
C PHE A 179 15.75 20.07 13.64
N ARG A 180 16.91 19.55 14.05
CA ARG A 180 17.73 20.15 15.11
C ARG A 180 18.24 21.54 14.72
N HIS A 181 18.68 21.72 13.47
CA HIS A 181 19.11 23.03 12.97
C HIS A 181 17.96 24.03 12.93
N LEU A 182 16.81 23.59 12.40
CA LEU A 182 15.64 24.43 12.21
C LEU A 182 14.93 24.79 13.52
N PHE A 183 14.93 23.87 14.49
CA PHE A 183 14.31 24.03 15.79
C PHE A 183 15.32 23.67 16.90
N PRO A 184 16.26 24.56 17.26
CA PRO A 184 17.33 24.24 18.23
C PRO A 184 16.80 23.84 19.61
N ASP A 185 15.75 24.52 20.08
CA ASP A 185 15.08 24.22 21.34
C ASP A 185 14.32 22.87 21.26
N PRO A 186 14.68 21.86 22.07
CA PRO A 186 14.10 20.52 21.99
C PRO A 186 12.59 20.48 22.21
N GLU A 187 12.07 21.32 23.09
CA GLU A 187 10.66 21.31 23.45
C GLU A 187 9.80 21.98 22.36
N ARG A 188 10.24 23.11 21.79
CA ARG A 188 9.64 23.71 20.60
C ARG A 188 9.70 22.75 19.41
N ARG A 189 10.83 22.07 19.21
CA ARG A 189 11.00 21.06 18.16
C ARG A 189 9.98 19.93 18.31
N ARG A 190 9.85 19.35 19.50
CA ARG A 190 8.86 18.31 19.78
C ARG A 190 7.43 18.79 19.50
N ARG A 191 7.08 19.99 19.98
CA ARG A 191 5.75 20.59 19.76
C ARG A 191 5.47 20.92 18.28
N ALA A 192 6.49 21.25 17.51
CA ALA A 192 6.38 21.52 16.07
C ALA A 192 6.27 20.22 15.25
N LEU A 193 7.09 19.21 15.55
CA LEU A 193 7.13 17.96 14.78
C LEU A 193 5.89 17.09 14.99
N LEU A 194 5.33 17.05 16.21
CA LEU A 194 4.18 16.20 16.51
C LEU A 194 2.96 16.44 15.58
N PRO A 195 2.41 17.66 15.45
CA PRO A 195 1.28 17.90 14.56
C PRO A 195 1.64 17.63 13.09
N PHE A 196 2.84 18.02 12.65
CA PHE A 196 3.29 17.82 11.28
C PHE A 196 3.41 16.34 10.91
N MET A 197 4.12 15.53 11.70
CA MET A 197 4.30 14.10 11.45
C MET A 197 2.99 13.33 11.58
N THR A 198 2.10 13.76 12.49
CA THR A 198 0.77 13.17 12.63
C THR A 198 -0.12 13.43 11.41
N ALA A 199 -0.11 14.64 10.85
CA ALA A 199 -0.83 14.93 9.61
C ALA A 199 -0.23 14.16 8.43
N THR A 200 1.10 14.06 8.36
CA THR A 200 1.81 13.30 7.32
C THR A 200 1.46 11.81 7.38
N ALA A 201 1.44 11.21 8.58
CA ALA A 201 1.03 9.82 8.76
C ALA A 201 -0.44 9.58 8.40
N ARG A 202 -1.34 10.50 8.73
CA ARG A 202 -2.77 10.41 8.36
C ARG A 202 -2.98 10.47 6.85
N ASP A 203 -2.34 11.43 6.18
CA ASP A 203 -2.38 11.52 4.72
C ASP A 203 -1.81 10.25 4.08
N ALA A 204 -0.70 9.73 4.62
CA ALA A 204 -0.08 8.50 4.12
C ALA A 204 -0.94 7.24 4.34
N ALA A 205 -1.68 7.14 5.44
CA ALA A 205 -2.63 6.03 5.66
C ALA A 205 -3.74 6.00 4.61
N ALA A 206 -4.19 7.17 4.14
CA ALA A 206 -5.25 7.29 3.14
C ALA A 206 -4.74 7.15 1.70
N HIS A 207 -3.58 7.74 1.40
CA HIS A 207 -3.15 8.01 0.02
C HIS A 207 -1.79 7.38 -0.36
N ALA A 208 -1.12 6.71 0.57
CA ALA A 208 0.22 6.20 0.37
C ALA A 208 0.33 4.70 0.75
N ARG A 209 1.51 4.12 0.59
CA ARG A 209 1.87 2.81 1.14
C ARG A 209 2.61 3.00 2.46
N ALA A 210 1.84 3.26 3.51
CA ALA A 210 2.37 3.34 4.86
C ALA A 210 2.47 1.94 5.47
N MET A 211 3.67 1.54 5.88
CA MET A 211 3.96 0.28 6.55
C MET A 211 4.23 0.53 8.03
N VAL A 212 3.76 -0.36 8.90
CA VAL A 212 3.95 -0.27 10.34
C VAL A 212 4.39 -1.61 10.89
N ALA A 213 5.31 -1.56 11.85
CA ALA A 213 5.77 -2.72 12.59
C ALA A 213 5.26 -2.65 14.03
N TYR A 214 4.71 -3.74 14.55
CA TYR A 214 4.14 -3.84 15.90
C TYR A 214 4.74 -5.01 16.69
N ASP A 215 4.83 -4.84 18.01
CA ASP A 215 4.87 -5.94 18.98
C ASP A 215 3.67 -5.86 19.93
N ASP A 216 3.62 -6.73 20.95
CA ASP A 216 2.56 -6.72 21.97
C ASP A 216 2.51 -5.41 22.78
N GLY A 217 3.57 -4.59 22.74
CA GLY A 217 3.66 -3.27 23.35
C GLY A 217 3.32 -2.11 22.40
N GLY A 218 2.86 -2.38 21.17
CA GLY A 218 2.39 -1.38 20.21
C GLY A 218 3.36 -1.10 19.06
N ILE A 219 3.26 0.11 18.46
CA ILE A 219 4.05 0.47 17.28
C ILE A 219 5.54 0.55 17.62
N LEU A 220 6.35 -0.19 16.85
CA LEU A 220 7.81 -0.21 16.91
C LEU A 220 8.49 0.55 15.77
N GLY A 221 7.82 0.73 14.65
CA GLY A 221 8.37 1.50 13.54
C GLY A 221 7.37 1.75 12.42
N VAL A 222 7.65 2.77 11.61
CA VAL A 222 6.78 3.26 10.55
C VAL A 222 7.62 3.62 9.34
N ALA A 223 7.19 3.22 8.15
CA ALA A 223 7.72 3.71 6.87
C ALA A 223 6.59 4.26 6.01
N LEU A 224 6.72 5.50 5.54
CA LEU A 224 5.72 6.17 4.71
C LEU A 224 6.24 6.23 3.27
N TRP A 225 5.63 5.46 2.36
CA TRP A 225 6.00 5.45 0.94
C TRP A 225 4.92 6.09 0.08
N MET A 226 5.24 7.14 -0.67
CA MET A 226 4.35 7.67 -1.68
C MET A 226 4.47 6.89 -2.99
N PRO A 227 3.36 6.50 -3.62
CA PRO A 227 3.39 5.83 -4.90
C PRO A 227 3.83 6.77 -6.04
N PRO A 228 4.28 6.21 -7.17
CA PRO A 228 4.65 6.99 -8.35
C PRO A 228 3.55 7.97 -8.78
N GLY A 229 3.90 9.24 -8.94
CA GLY A 229 2.97 10.30 -9.34
C GLY A 229 2.10 10.85 -8.20
N ALA A 230 2.26 10.39 -6.95
CA ALA A 230 1.55 10.93 -5.79
C ALA A 230 2.34 12.01 -5.03
N PHE A 231 3.51 12.39 -5.53
CA PHE A 231 4.31 13.53 -5.11
C PHE A 231 4.62 14.42 -6.33
N PRO A 232 4.54 15.76 -6.22
CA PRO A 232 4.13 16.53 -5.05
C PRO A 232 2.67 16.29 -4.64
N LEU A 233 2.33 16.69 -3.40
CA LEU A 233 0.96 16.57 -2.92
C LEU A 233 0.01 17.46 -3.75
N SER A 234 -1.20 16.96 -4.04
CA SER A 234 -2.24 17.77 -4.69
C SER A 234 -2.68 18.94 -3.80
N ALA A 235 -3.25 19.98 -4.41
CA ALA A 235 -3.74 21.15 -3.67
C ALA A 235 -4.74 20.77 -2.54
N ALA A 236 -5.64 19.82 -2.81
CA ALA A 236 -6.58 19.32 -1.81
C ALA A 236 -5.87 18.63 -0.62
N ARG A 237 -4.82 17.84 -0.87
CA ARG A 237 -4.02 17.20 0.18
C ARG A 237 -3.22 18.24 0.97
N LYS A 238 -2.62 19.22 0.30
CA LYS A 238 -1.94 20.35 0.95
C LYS A 238 -2.90 21.13 1.85
N ALA A 239 -4.13 21.42 1.39
CA ALA A 239 -5.14 22.11 2.17
C ALA A 239 -5.57 21.32 3.43
N ARG A 240 -5.67 19.99 3.35
CA ARG A 240 -5.95 19.13 4.51
C ARG A 240 -4.82 19.15 5.55
N MET A 241 -3.59 19.46 5.16
CA MET A 241 -2.45 19.60 6.08
C MET A 241 -2.41 20.97 6.77
N THR A 242 -3.12 21.99 6.25
CA THR A 242 -3.08 23.37 6.76
C THR A 242 -3.29 23.50 8.27
N PRO A 243 -4.29 22.83 8.91
CA PRO A 243 -4.47 22.95 10.36
C PRO A 243 -3.26 22.45 11.17
N ALA A 244 -2.59 21.40 10.69
CA ALA A 244 -1.38 20.89 11.34
C ALA A 244 -0.17 21.78 11.10
N LEU A 245 -0.05 22.37 9.91
CA LEU A 245 0.97 23.37 9.60
C LEU A 245 0.80 24.63 10.46
N LEU A 246 -0.44 25.09 10.70
CA LEU A 246 -0.71 26.20 11.61
C LEU A 246 -0.28 25.87 13.04
N ARG A 247 -0.61 24.67 13.55
CA ARG A 247 -0.14 24.23 14.88
C ARG A 247 1.39 24.15 14.95
N THR A 248 2.03 23.71 13.88
CA THR A 248 3.50 23.68 13.74
C THR A 248 4.06 25.10 13.80
N ALA A 249 3.44 26.05 13.10
CA ALA A 249 3.82 27.46 13.11
C ALA A 249 3.68 28.08 14.51
N LEU A 250 2.57 27.83 15.21
CA LEU A 250 2.35 28.32 16.58
C LEU A 250 3.36 27.76 17.58
N ALA A 251 3.83 26.52 17.39
CA ALA A 251 4.83 25.91 18.26
C ALA A 251 6.25 26.50 18.07
N ALA A 252 6.58 26.93 16.85
CA ALA A 252 7.87 27.51 16.51
C ALA A 252 7.77 28.65 15.46
N PRO A 253 7.16 29.81 15.82
CA PRO A 253 6.90 30.89 14.88
C PRO A 253 8.13 31.40 14.09
N PRO A 254 9.30 31.67 14.73
CA PRO A 254 10.44 32.23 13.99
C PRO A 254 11.03 31.24 12.97
N ALA A 255 10.87 29.93 13.19
CA ALA A 255 11.44 28.89 12.35
C ALA A 255 10.48 28.42 11.23
N PHE A 256 9.19 28.73 11.31
CA PHE A 256 8.19 28.17 10.39
C PHE A 256 8.40 28.61 8.93
N ALA A 257 8.79 29.87 8.68
CA ALA A 257 9.07 30.33 7.33
C ALA A 257 10.26 29.57 6.69
N ALA A 258 11.29 29.24 7.49
CA ALA A 258 12.39 28.42 7.05
C ALA A 258 11.96 26.96 6.83
N PHE A 259 11.12 26.41 7.72
CA PHE A 259 10.52 25.07 7.57
C PHE A 259 9.78 24.91 6.23
N ALA A 260 8.90 25.86 5.92
CA ALA A 260 8.14 25.86 4.67
C ALA A 260 9.06 25.96 3.44
N ARG A 261 10.11 26.78 3.52
CA ARG A 261 11.13 26.90 2.46
C ARG A 261 11.91 25.61 2.24
N VAL A 262 12.27 24.88 3.31
CA VAL A 262 12.90 23.56 3.20
C VAL A 262 11.98 22.60 2.43
N GLY A 263 10.70 22.51 2.82
CA GLY A 263 9.73 21.67 2.12
C GLY A 263 9.61 22.02 0.63
N ALA A 264 9.50 23.30 0.29
CA ALA A 264 9.42 23.76 -1.10
C ALA A 264 10.70 23.45 -1.91
N ARG A 265 11.88 23.58 -1.30
CA ARG A 265 13.16 23.24 -1.96
C ARG A 265 13.30 21.75 -2.21
N LEU A 266 12.92 20.91 -1.25
CA LEU A 266 12.94 19.46 -1.41
C LEU A 266 11.93 19.00 -2.47
N GLU A 267 10.73 19.60 -2.48
CA GLU A 267 9.72 19.37 -3.52
C GLU A 267 10.25 19.70 -4.91
N LYS A 268 10.90 20.86 -5.07
CA LYS A 268 11.50 21.28 -6.35
C LYS A 268 12.69 20.40 -6.77
N ALA A 269 13.48 19.92 -5.82
CA ALA A 269 14.63 19.07 -6.08
C ALA A 269 14.24 17.61 -6.38
N HIS A 270 12.99 17.21 -6.12
CA HIS A 270 12.54 15.84 -6.37
C HIS A 270 12.60 15.52 -7.87
N PRO A 271 13.21 14.39 -8.28
CA PRO A 271 13.27 13.99 -9.68
C PRO A 271 11.88 13.85 -10.30
N GLU A 272 11.72 14.26 -11.56
CA GLU A 272 10.46 14.09 -12.31
C GLU A 272 10.15 12.61 -12.64
N ARG A 273 11.13 11.72 -12.51
CA ARG A 273 10.98 10.30 -12.80
C ARG A 273 9.96 9.67 -11.85
N ARG A 274 9.00 8.94 -12.44
CA ARG A 274 8.04 8.10 -11.71
C ARG A 274 8.80 7.10 -10.82
N SER A 275 8.73 7.29 -9.52
CA SER A 275 9.40 6.48 -8.51
C SER A 275 8.53 6.34 -7.27
N TRP A 276 8.74 5.25 -6.53
CA TRP A 276 8.25 5.15 -5.15
C TRP A 276 9.10 6.06 -4.26
N TYR A 277 8.49 6.99 -3.53
CA TYR A 277 9.23 7.92 -2.68
C TYR A 277 9.08 7.54 -1.19
N LEU A 278 10.17 7.13 -0.54
CA LEU A 278 10.22 6.96 0.91
C LEU A 278 10.28 8.34 1.58
N LEU A 279 9.13 8.81 2.05
CA LEU A 279 8.96 10.12 2.66
C LEU A 279 9.53 10.19 4.08
N ALA A 280 9.34 9.12 4.86
CA ALA A 280 9.81 9.04 6.24
C ALA A 280 9.98 7.58 6.66
N LEU A 281 11.00 7.31 7.47
CA LEU A 281 11.24 6.04 8.15
C LEU A 281 11.63 6.33 9.59
N GLY A 282 10.88 5.79 10.54
CA GLY A 282 11.19 5.92 11.97
C GLY A 282 11.09 4.58 12.67
N VAL A 283 12.02 4.31 13.58
CA VAL A 283 12.02 3.12 14.43
C VAL A 283 12.18 3.57 15.88
N HIS A 284 11.33 3.05 16.76
CA HIS A 284 11.38 3.32 18.19
C HIS A 284 12.76 2.91 18.76
N PRO A 285 13.38 3.69 19.67
CA PRO A 285 14.69 3.38 20.24
C PRO A 285 14.84 1.93 20.74
N ARG A 286 13.84 1.42 21.49
CA ARG A 286 13.78 0.02 21.98
C ARG A 286 13.82 -1.08 20.91
N ALA A 287 13.63 -0.72 19.64
CA ALA A 287 13.56 -1.64 18.51
C ALA A 287 14.61 -1.36 17.42
N GLN A 288 15.53 -0.42 17.65
CA GLN A 288 16.63 -0.17 16.73
C GLN A 288 17.59 -1.36 16.68
N ARG A 289 18.32 -1.49 15.56
CA ARG A 289 19.29 -2.57 15.30
C ARG A 289 18.72 -4.00 15.37
N ARG A 290 17.39 -4.17 15.39
CA ARG A 290 16.69 -5.47 15.37
C ARG A 290 16.06 -5.79 14.01
N GLY A 291 16.51 -5.12 12.94
CA GLY A 291 15.99 -5.35 11.58
C GLY A 291 14.59 -4.78 11.29
N VAL A 292 14.00 -4.00 12.20
CA VAL A 292 12.66 -3.39 11.99
C VAL A 292 12.62 -2.52 10.74
N GLY A 293 13.61 -1.65 10.57
CA GLY A 293 13.72 -0.79 9.38
C GLY A 293 13.75 -1.59 8.08
N THR A 294 14.58 -2.64 8.02
CA THR A 294 14.64 -3.59 6.90
C THR A 294 13.26 -4.17 6.58
N ARG A 295 12.56 -4.68 7.59
CA ARG A 295 11.24 -5.30 7.40
C ARG A 295 10.16 -4.32 6.95
N LEU A 296 10.29 -3.05 7.31
CA LEU A 296 9.39 -1.98 6.86
C LEU A 296 9.61 -1.57 5.41
N VAL A 297 10.87 -1.58 4.92
CA VAL A 297 11.20 -1.13 3.56
C VAL A 297 11.07 -2.24 2.53
N THR A 298 11.47 -3.48 2.86
CA THR A 298 11.54 -4.60 1.92
C THR A 298 10.23 -4.85 1.14
N PRO A 299 9.02 -4.83 1.74
CA PRO A 299 7.79 -5.10 1.01
C PRO A 299 7.53 -4.11 -0.13
N VAL A 300 7.89 -2.84 0.04
CA VAL A 300 7.69 -1.81 -1.01
C VAL A 300 8.81 -1.87 -2.04
N LEU A 301 10.04 -2.22 -1.65
CA LEU A 301 11.11 -2.48 -2.61
C LEU A 301 10.78 -3.64 -3.54
N ALA A 302 10.24 -4.74 -3.01
CA ALA A 302 9.79 -5.87 -3.81
C ALA A 302 8.66 -5.48 -4.78
N LEU A 303 7.70 -4.67 -4.31
CA LEU A 303 6.64 -4.14 -5.17
C LEU A 303 7.18 -3.24 -6.30
N ALA A 304 8.20 -2.44 -6.00
CA ALA A 304 8.86 -1.59 -6.98
C ALA A 304 9.65 -2.42 -8.02
N ASP A 305 10.33 -3.49 -7.56
CA ASP A 305 11.03 -4.44 -8.41
C ASP A 305 10.06 -5.16 -9.36
N ASP A 306 8.96 -5.71 -8.85
CA ASP A 306 7.91 -6.35 -9.63
C ASP A 306 7.29 -5.41 -10.69
N ALA A 307 7.18 -4.13 -10.36
CA ALA A 307 6.65 -3.10 -11.26
C ALA A 307 7.69 -2.51 -12.22
N GLY A 308 8.97 -2.88 -12.09
CA GLY A 308 10.06 -2.27 -12.86
C GLY A 308 10.23 -0.76 -12.60
N LEU A 309 9.91 -0.29 -11.39
CA LEU A 309 9.96 1.12 -11.03
C LEU A 309 11.07 1.42 -10.00
N PRO A 310 11.76 2.56 -10.13
CA PRO A 310 12.77 2.96 -9.14
C PRO A 310 12.13 3.40 -7.82
N CYS A 311 12.96 3.39 -6.77
CA CYS A 311 12.65 4.02 -5.49
C CYS A 311 13.54 5.25 -5.27
N TYR A 312 13.01 6.27 -4.62
CA TYR A 312 13.70 7.52 -4.30
C TYR A 312 13.55 7.84 -2.81
N LEU A 313 14.54 8.52 -2.25
CA LEU A 313 14.49 9.10 -0.91
C LEU A 313 15.40 10.33 -0.82
N GLN A 314 15.16 11.14 0.21
CA GLN A 314 16.04 12.25 0.58
C GLN A 314 16.37 12.13 2.07
N THR A 315 17.64 12.33 2.44
CA THR A 315 18.09 12.31 3.84
C THR A 315 19.01 13.49 4.14
N SER A 316 18.85 14.15 5.29
CA SER A 316 19.80 15.16 5.79
C SER A 316 20.82 14.59 6.77
N ASP A 317 20.71 13.30 7.08
CA ASP A 317 21.64 12.58 7.93
C ASP A 317 22.59 11.76 7.06
N PRO A 318 23.90 12.08 7.03
CA PRO A 318 24.89 11.31 6.30
C PRO A 318 24.99 9.85 6.78
N ALA A 319 24.72 9.57 8.05
CA ALA A 319 24.77 8.20 8.59
C ALA A 319 23.71 7.28 7.96
N ASN A 320 22.64 7.85 7.39
CA ASN A 320 21.62 7.08 6.68
C ASN A 320 22.08 6.62 5.28
N VAL A 321 23.12 7.21 4.70
CA VAL A 321 23.59 6.84 3.36
C VAL A 321 24.01 5.36 3.33
N ASP A 322 24.88 4.96 4.24
CA ASP A 322 25.35 3.56 4.36
C ASP A 322 24.20 2.60 4.68
N TYR A 323 23.21 3.05 5.45
CA TYR A 323 22.01 2.26 5.72
C TYR A 323 21.21 1.99 4.45
N TYR A 324 20.97 3.02 3.63
CA TYR A 324 20.19 2.88 2.39
C TYR A 324 20.95 2.20 1.25
N GLN A 325 22.27 2.35 1.19
CA GLN A 325 23.13 1.65 0.21
C GLN A 325 23.00 0.13 0.30
N ARG A 326 22.80 -0.42 1.50
CA ARG A 326 22.57 -1.87 1.70
C ARG A 326 21.32 -2.39 0.97
N PHE A 327 20.35 -1.52 0.70
CA PHE A 327 19.16 -1.86 -0.09
C PHE A 327 19.36 -1.64 -1.59
N GLY A 328 20.49 -1.09 -2.03
CA GLY A 328 20.81 -0.75 -3.41
C GLY A 328 20.44 0.69 -3.79
N PHE A 329 20.29 1.60 -2.82
CA PHE A 329 20.19 3.02 -3.12
C PHE A 329 21.57 3.61 -3.39
N GLU A 330 21.65 4.46 -4.40
CA GLU A 330 22.85 5.19 -4.79
C GLU A 330 22.60 6.68 -4.63
N VAL A 331 23.64 7.46 -4.32
CA VAL A 331 23.54 8.92 -4.32
C VAL A 331 23.44 9.39 -5.76
N THR A 332 22.31 10.00 -6.13
CA THR A 332 22.01 10.35 -7.54
C THR A 332 21.86 11.84 -7.78
N GLN A 333 21.98 12.67 -6.74
CA GLN A 333 21.92 14.12 -6.83
C GLN A 333 23.09 14.76 -6.09
N PRO A 334 23.58 15.94 -6.55
CA PRO A 334 24.40 16.79 -5.73
C PRO A 334 23.71 17.10 -4.40
N ALA A 335 24.50 17.40 -3.37
CA ALA A 335 23.98 17.84 -2.09
C ALA A 335 23.03 19.03 -2.27
N ILE A 336 21.84 18.95 -1.66
CA ILE A 336 20.75 19.91 -1.83
C ILE A 336 20.80 20.91 -0.67
N PRO A 337 21.22 22.16 -0.90
CA PRO A 337 21.25 23.18 0.14
C PRO A 337 19.84 23.69 0.43
N VAL A 338 19.35 23.43 1.65
CA VAL A 338 17.98 23.83 2.05
C VAL A 338 17.94 24.90 3.14
N LEU A 339 19.01 25.04 3.93
CA LEU A 339 19.13 25.98 5.04
C LEU A 339 20.51 26.66 4.98
N PRO A 340 20.62 27.97 5.27
CA PRO A 340 21.92 28.62 5.49
C PRO A 340 22.66 27.93 6.64
N ASP A 341 23.94 27.62 6.43
CA ASP A 341 24.85 26.97 7.40
C ASP A 341 24.29 25.68 8.03
N GLY A 342 23.31 25.06 7.38
CA GLY A 342 22.62 23.86 7.85
C GLY A 342 23.00 22.61 7.06
N PRO A 343 22.53 21.43 7.50
CA PRO A 343 22.82 20.19 6.80
C PRO A 343 22.20 20.20 5.40
N HIS A 344 22.94 19.66 4.44
CA HIS A 344 22.43 19.41 3.10
C HIS A 344 21.61 18.12 3.07
N TYR A 345 20.62 18.08 2.19
CA TYR A 345 19.93 16.83 1.88
C TYR A 345 20.65 16.08 0.77
N ILE A 346 20.67 14.76 0.88
CA ILE A 346 21.26 13.82 -0.06
C ILE A 346 20.10 13.08 -0.74
N GLY A 347 19.93 13.29 -2.04
CA GLY A 347 18.97 12.55 -2.85
C GLY A 347 19.55 11.21 -3.28
N MET A 348 18.83 10.13 -3.00
CA MET A 348 19.26 8.78 -3.35
C MET A 348 18.21 8.04 -4.16
N THR A 349 18.62 7.31 -5.19
CA THR A 349 17.76 6.49 -6.03
C THR A 349 18.22 5.05 -6.02
N ARG A 350 17.27 4.12 -5.95
CA ARG A 350 17.49 2.69 -6.17
C ARG A 350 16.82 2.30 -7.49
N PRO A 351 17.55 1.77 -8.48
CA PRO A 351 16.92 1.17 -9.67
C PRO A 351 16.17 -0.12 -9.30
N PRO A 352 15.13 -0.51 -10.07
CA PRO A 352 14.45 -1.79 -9.86
C PRO A 352 15.42 -2.95 -10.13
N ARG A 353 15.39 -3.99 -9.30
CA ARG A 353 16.09 -5.24 -9.57
C ARG A 353 15.28 -6.04 -10.58
N ARG A 354 15.91 -6.40 -11.70
CA ARG A 354 15.29 -7.36 -12.64
C ARG A 354 15.28 -8.74 -11.97
N PRO A 355 14.17 -9.50 -12.05
CA PRO A 355 14.22 -10.90 -11.64
C PRO A 355 15.28 -11.61 -12.49
N SER A 356 16.17 -12.35 -11.83
CA SER A 356 17.11 -13.24 -12.52
C SER A 356 16.29 -14.22 -13.36
N VAL A 357 16.52 -14.23 -14.68
CA VAL A 357 15.87 -15.12 -15.64
C VAL A 357 16.30 -16.56 -15.40
#